data_AF-A0A932LGP3-F1
#
_entry.id   AF-A0A932LGP3-F1
#
_cell.length_a   1.000
_cell.length_b   1.000
_cell.length_c   1.000
_cell.angle_alpha   90.00
_cell.angle_beta   90.00
_cell.angle_gamma   90.00
#
_symmetry.space_group_name_H-M   'P 1'
#
loop_
_entity.id
_entity.type
_entity.pdbx_description
1 polymer ?
#
loop_
_entity_poly.entity_id
_entity_poly.type
_entity_poly.pdbx_seq_one_letter_code
_entity_poly.pdbx_strand_id
1 'polypeptide(L)'
;GDRDPGDQWVERMSETILTSTREQAADAVAAALADGVSPEVIGEAISLASNQLVLRDPGRPAAYASPEKPEGSVHGDSVGVHASDSANAWRNIARVSNQRNTVASLIVGAYHTAGQNQRSGKQPFPLPEHVEQVRSVGKEDLLAEIEGAIRAKDQLRACALMHQYGASDGPARPAFDLLLRFATSEDGALHAEKYYRTVSEEFHHTRPAFRWRQLSALARVTASEYGQPAPGITEACGLLKIARV
;
A
#
# COMPACT_ATOMS: atom_id res chain seq x y z
N GLY A 1 -22.82 6.37 11.53
CA GLY A 1 -22.78 7.59 12.34
C GLY A 1 -21.63 8.45 11.87
N ASP A 2 -21.20 9.38 12.71
CA ASP A 2 -20.14 10.36 12.45
C ASP A 2 -19.03 10.31 13.53
N ARG A 3 -19.10 9.35 14.46
CA ARG A 3 -18.15 9.20 15.56
C ARG A 3 -16.77 8.82 15.04
N ASP A 4 -15.75 9.61 15.37
CA ASP A 4 -14.33 9.27 15.21
C ASP A 4 -13.74 8.90 16.59
N PRO A 5 -13.40 7.62 16.83
CA PRO A 5 -12.83 7.20 18.11
C PRO A 5 -11.31 7.43 18.24
N GLY A 6 -10.66 8.03 17.24
CA GLY A 6 -9.25 8.42 17.27
C GLY A 6 -8.24 7.33 16.86
N ASP A 7 -6.96 7.73 16.80
CA ASP A 7 -5.88 6.96 16.15
C ASP A 7 -5.67 5.58 16.77
N GLN A 8 -5.72 5.50 18.10
CA GLN A 8 -5.54 4.23 18.80
C GLN A 8 -6.65 3.23 18.47
N TRP A 9 -7.88 3.69 18.25
CA TRP A 9 -8.96 2.81 17.83
C TRP A 9 -8.76 2.32 16.42
N VAL A 10 -8.36 3.19 15.49
CA VAL A 10 -8.08 2.82 14.09
C VAL A 10 -6.95 1.79 14.00
N GLU A 11 -5.85 2.02 14.71
CA GLU A 11 -4.73 1.07 14.73
C GLU A 11 -5.20 -0.29 15.26
N ARG A 12 -5.92 -0.32 16.39
CA ARG A 12 -6.45 -1.56 16.96
C ARG A 12 -7.43 -2.26 16.03
N MET A 13 -8.36 -1.53 15.40
CA MET A 13 -9.31 -2.11 14.46
C MET A 13 -8.59 -2.67 13.23
N SER A 14 -7.55 -1.99 12.73
CA SER A 14 -6.75 -2.50 11.62
C SER A 14 -6.03 -3.82 11.99
N GLU A 15 -5.47 -3.91 13.20
CA GLU A 15 -4.85 -5.14 13.69
C GLU A 15 -5.88 -6.24 13.93
N THR A 16 -7.07 -5.91 14.44
CA THR A 16 -8.19 -6.86 14.56
C THR A 16 -8.57 -7.44 13.20
N ILE A 17 -8.76 -6.62 12.18
CA ILE A 17 -9.08 -7.08 10.81
C ILE A 17 -7.95 -7.93 10.24
N LEU A 18 -6.69 -7.51 10.43
CA LEU A 18 -5.52 -8.23 9.94
C LEU A 18 -5.39 -9.63 10.55
N THR A 19 -5.68 -9.78 11.84
CA THR A 19 -5.36 -10.99 12.62
C THR A 19 -6.51 -11.97 12.82
N SER A 20 -7.75 -11.52 12.60
CA SER A 20 -8.95 -12.33 12.82
C SER A 20 -9.32 -13.21 11.63
N THR A 21 -10.29 -14.12 11.82
CA THR A 21 -10.97 -14.78 10.70
C THR A 21 -11.83 -13.77 9.93
N ARG A 22 -12.28 -14.17 8.74
CA ARG A 22 -13.13 -13.32 7.89
C ARG A 22 -14.44 -12.94 8.55
N GLU A 23 -15.08 -13.92 9.21
CA GLU A 23 -16.34 -13.75 9.92
C GLU A 23 -16.16 -12.81 11.13
N GLN A 24 -15.10 -13.01 11.92
CA GLN A 24 -14.79 -12.15 13.06
C GLN A 24 -14.52 -10.69 12.65
N ALA A 25 -13.80 -10.47 11.54
CA ALA A 25 -13.55 -9.13 11.03
C ALA A 25 -14.84 -8.46 10.52
N ALA A 26 -15.70 -9.21 9.84
CA ALA A 26 -17.01 -8.74 9.39
C ALA A 26 -17.90 -8.35 10.59
N ASP A 27 -17.95 -9.19 11.63
CA ASP A 27 -18.68 -8.92 12.87
C ASP A 27 -18.14 -7.69 13.61
N ALA A 28 -16.81 -7.53 13.70
CA ALA A 28 -16.18 -6.37 14.34
C ALA A 28 -16.54 -5.06 13.62
N VAL A 29 -16.56 -5.06 12.29
CA VAL A 29 -16.98 -3.90 11.50
C VAL A 29 -18.49 -3.64 11.64
N ALA A 30 -19.32 -4.67 11.63
CA ALA A 30 -20.75 -4.53 11.85
C ALA A 30 -21.05 -3.91 13.24
N ALA A 31 -20.35 -4.37 14.28
CA ALA A 31 -20.45 -3.81 15.62
C ALA A 31 -20.01 -2.33 15.67
N ALA A 32 -18.89 -1.97 15.03
CA ALA A 32 -18.45 -0.58 14.95
C ALA A 32 -19.46 0.34 14.25
N LEU A 33 -20.10 -0.14 13.18
CA LEU A 33 -21.17 0.58 12.49
C LEU A 33 -22.39 0.80 13.40
N ALA A 34 -22.78 -0.24 14.15
CA ALA A 34 -23.89 -0.17 15.11
C ALA A 34 -23.58 0.81 16.27
N ASP A 35 -22.33 0.87 16.72
CA ASP A 35 -21.82 1.83 17.70
C ASP A 35 -21.64 3.26 17.15
N GLY A 36 -22.15 3.51 15.94
CA GLY A 36 -22.18 4.84 15.33
C GLY A 36 -20.83 5.34 14.81
N VAL A 37 -19.79 4.50 14.72
CA VAL A 37 -18.50 4.89 14.13
C VAL A 37 -18.72 5.34 12.68
N SER A 38 -17.97 6.37 12.29
CA SER A 38 -17.98 6.88 10.92
C SER A 38 -17.57 5.78 9.92
N PRO A 39 -18.34 5.56 8.84
CA PRO A 39 -17.95 4.70 7.73
C PRO A 39 -16.54 5.01 7.19
N GLU A 40 -16.13 6.28 7.17
CA GLU A 40 -14.79 6.68 6.72
C GLU A 40 -13.68 6.17 7.64
N VAL A 41 -13.91 6.21 8.95
CA VAL A 41 -12.95 5.74 9.96
C VAL A 41 -12.80 4.22 9.92
N ILE A 42 -13.89 3.51 9.66
CA ILE A 42 -13.87 2.05 9.44
C ILE A 42 -13.15 1.71 8.14
N GLY A 43 -13.47 2.42 7.05
CA GLY A 43 -12.81 2.23 5.75
C GLY A 43 -11.30 2.47 5.83
N GLU A 44 -10.87 3.47 6.60
CA GLU A 44 -9.46 3.72 6.91
C GLU A 44 -8.82 2.53 7.65
N ALA A 45 -9.48 1.95 8.65
CA ALA A 45 -8.95 0.78 9.36
C ALA A 45 -8.79 -0.45 8.43
N ILE A 46 -9.74 -0.68 7.51
CA ILE A 46 -9.65 -1.74 6.49
C ILE A 46 -8.47 -1.47 5.54
N SER A 47 -8.32 -0.23 5.08
CA SER A 47 -7.19 0.20 4.24
C SER A 47 -5.85 -0.03 4.93
N LEU A 48 -5.72 0.34 6.20
CA LEU A 48 -4.50 0.09 6.97
C LEU A 48 -4.24 -1.41 7.20
N ALA A 49 -5.27 -2.22 7.44
CA ALA A 49 -5.12 -3.67 7.54
C ALA A 49 -4.61 -4.27 6.23
N SER A 50 -5.10 -3.80 5.08
CA SER A 50 -4.62 -4.24 3.77
C SER A 50 -3.19 -3.77 3.46
N ASN A 51 -2.83 -2.54 3.85
CA ASN A 51 -1.46 -2.03 3.76
C ASN A 51 -0.49 -2.86 4.62
N GLN A 52 -0.92 -3.30 5.80
CA GLN A 52 -0.12 -4.20 6.65
C GLN A 52 0.17 -5.54 5.97
N LEU A 53 -0.73 -6.06 5.12
CA LEU A 53 -0.43 -7.26 4.32
C LEU A 53 0.74 -7.02 3.36
N VAL A 54 0.84 -5.84 2.75
CA VAL A 54 1.99 -5.46 1.91
C VAL A 54 3.25 -5.29 2.75
N LEU A 55 3.16 -4.56 3.86
CA LEU A 55 4.33 -4.30 4.70
C LEU A 55 4.81 -5.53 5.46
N ARG A 56 4.00 -6.59 5.57
CA ARG A 56 4.39 -7.86 6.20
C ARG A 56 4.62 -8.97 5.19
N ASP A 57 4.46 -8.74 3.89
CA ASP A 57 4.69 -9.78 2.88
C ASP A 57 6.19 -10.16 2.86
N PRO A 58 6.58 -11.42 3.11
CA PRO A 58 7.99 -11.84 3.04
C PRO A 58 8.51 -11.96 1.60
N GLY A 59 7.64 -11.75 0.60
CA GLY A 59 7.92 -11.95 -0.81
C GLY A 59 7.56 -13.35 -1.30
N ARG A 60 7.60 -13.50 -2.62
CA ARG A 60 7.32 -14.75 -3.33
C ARG A 60 8.30 -15.85 -2.89
N PRO A 61 7.83 -17.07 -2.56
CA PRO A 61 8.71 -18.16 -2.20
C PRO A 61 9.35 -18.77 -3.45
N ALA A 62 10.49 -19.46 -3.31
CA ALA A 62 11.18 -20.14 -4.42
C ALA A 62 10.24 -20.98 -5.31
N ALA A 63 9.29 -21.71 -4.70
CA ALA A 63 8.35 -22.58 -5.41
C ALA A 63 7.41 -21.86 -6.40
N TYR A 64 7.21 -20.55 -6.24
CA TYR A 64 6.35 -19.74 -7.11
C TYR A 64 7.12 -18.67 -7.89
N ALA A 65 8.46 -18.68 -7.82
CA ALA A 65 9.32 -17.71 -8.47
C ALA A 65 9.37 -17.91 -9.99
N SER A 66 9.48 -16.81 -10.72
CA SER A 66 9.78 -16.78 -12.16
C SER A 66 10.90 -15.77 -12.44
N PRO A 67 11.48 -15.74 -13.65
CA PRO A 67 12.46 -14.72 -14.01
C PRO A 67 11.96 -13.29 -13.81
N GLU A 68 10.68 -13.04 -14.08
CA GLU A 68 10.04 -11.73 -13.93
C GLU A 68 9.68 -11.41 -12.47
N LYS A 69 9.40 -12.45 -11.69
CA LYS A 69 8.96 -12.37 -10.29
C LYS A 69 9.84 -13.31 -9.45
N PRO A 70 11.08 -12.92 -9.15
CA PRO A 70 12.02 -13.79 -8.44
C PRO A 70 11.59 -14.06 -7.00
N GLU A 71 12.27 -14.99 -6.35
CA GLU A 71 12.11 -15.21 -4.91
C GLU A 71 12.32 -13.91 -4.13
N GLY A 72 11.50 -13.66 -3.11
CA GLY A 72 11.50 -12.43 -2.31
C GLY A 72 10.79 -11.24 -2.95
N SER A 73 10.26 -11.37 -4.17
CA SER A 73 9.50 -10.30 -4.84
C SER A 73 8.14 -10.05 -4.18
N VAL A 74 7.79 -8.79 -3.92
CA VAL A 74 6.44 -8.33 -3.55
C VAL A 74 5.74 -7.59 -4.68
N HIS A 75 5.91 -8.08 -5.90
CA HIS A 75 5.30 -7.55 -7.12
C HIS A 75 3.79 -7.26 -6.96
N GLY A 76 3.23 -6.41 -7.83
CA GLY A 76 1.85 -5.97 -7.80
C GLY A 76 0.75 -7.04 -7.91
N ASP A 77 1.10 -8.31 -8.13
CA ASP A 77 0.16 -9.44 -8.01
C ASP A 77 0.19 -10.12 -6.63
N SER A 78 0.89 -9.52 -5.66
CA SER A 78 0.93 -9.98 -4.28
C SER A 78 -0.43 -9.84 -3.59
N VAL A 79 -0.64 -10.67 -2.57
CA VAL A 79 -1.87 -10.67 -1.77
C VAL A 79 -2.12 -9.30 -1.16
N GLY A 80 -1.07 -8.64 -0.65
CA GLY A 80 -1.20 -7.32 -0.03
C GLY A 80 -1.62 -6.23 -1.00
N VAL A 81 -1.06 -6.20 -2.21
CA VAL A 81 -1.40 -5.19 -3.22
C VAL A 81 -2.86 -5.36 -3.65
N HIS A 82 -3.28 -6.58 -3.97
CA HIS A 82 -4.67 -6.86 -4.30
C HIS A 82 -5.64 -6.59 -3.16
N ALA A 83 -5.27 -6.90 -1.92
CA ALA A 83 -6.08 -6.55 -0.76
C ALA A 83 -6.23 -5.03 -0.62
N SER A 84 -5.17 -4.26 -0.89
CA SER A 84 -5.20 -2.79 -0.84
C SER A 84 -6.10 -2.20 -1.90
N ASP A 85 -5.99 -2.67 -3.15
CA ASP A 85 -6.86 -2.23 -4.24
C ASP A 85 -8.34 -2.55 -3.95
N SER A 86 -8.60 -3.76 -3.43
CA SER A 86 -9.94 -4.19 -3.02
C SER A 86 -10.49 -3.31 -1.89
N ALA A 87 -9.70 -3.05 -0.85
CA ALA A 87 -10.08 -2.19 0.26
C ALA A 87 -10.44 -0.77 -0.22
N ASN A 88 -9.60 -0.19 -1.08
CA ASN A 88 -9.85 1.13 -1.69
C ASN A 88 -11.13 1.14 -2.55
N ALA A 89 -11.37 0.08 -3.33
CA ALA A 89 -12.61 -0.05 -4.10
C ALA A 89 -13.86 -0.11 -3.19
N TRP A 90 -13.86 -0.96 -2.16
CA TRP A 90 -14.98 -1.06 -1.22
C TRP A 90 -15.23 0.25 -0.47
N ARG A 91 -14.16 0.95 -0.07
CA ARG A 91 -14.24 2.25 0.59
C ARG A 91 -14.87 3.31 -0.33
N ASN A 92 -14.47 3.36 -1.60
CA ASN A 92 -15.05 4.29 -2.56
C ASN A 92 -16.51 3.95 -2.92
N ILE A 93 -16.88 2.68 -3.02
CA ILE A 93 -18.30 2.28 -3.15
C ILE A 93 -19.10 2.75 -1.93
N ALA A 94 -18.56 2.58 -0.72
CA ALA A 94 -19.22 2.99 0.51
C ALA A 94 -19.49 4.50 0.58
N ARG A 95 -18.60 5.33 0.02
CA ARG A 95 -18.69 6.80 -0.03
C ARG A 95 -19.82 7.33 -0.90
N VAL A 96 -20.05 6.72 -2.05
CA VAL A 96 -20.95 7.26 -3.08
C VAL A 96 -22.32 6.57 -3.09
N SER A 97 -22.53 5.61 -2.20
CA SER A 97 -23.72 4.77 -2.20
C SER A 97 -24.71 5.13 -1.08
N ASN A 98 -25.88 4.51 -1.09
CA ASN A 98 -26.87 4.63 -0.01
C ASN A 98 -26.42 3.87 1.26
N GLN A 99 -27.08 4.17 2.39
CA GLN A 99 -26.74 3.62 3.71
C GLN A 99 -26.64 2.08 3.73
N ARG A 100 -27.58 1.37 3.10
CA ARG A 100 -27.58 -0.10 3.08
C ARG A 100 -26.32 -0.63 2.43
N ASN A 101 -25.95 -0.04 1.30
CA ASN A 101 -24.77 -0.45 0.53
C ASN A 101 -23.47 0.02 1.18
N THR A 102 -23.45 1.18 1.85
CA THR A 102 -22.30 1.60 2.68
C THR A 102 -21.99 0.57 3.75
N VAL A 103 -23.01 0.13 4.50
CA VAL A 103 -22.87 -0.92 5.53
C VAL A 103 -22.37 -2.23 4.92
N ALA A 104 -23.02 -2.70 3.85
CA ALA A 104 -22.63 -3.95 3.19
C ALA A 104 -21.19 -3.89 2.65
N SER A 105 -20.79 -2.79 2.03
CA SER A 105 -19.45 -2.62 1.44
C SER A 105 -18.35 -2.70 2.48
N LEU A 106 -18.54 -2.09 3.65
CA LEU A 106 -17.52 -2.11 4.71
C LEU A 106 -17.40 -3.48 5.38
N ILE A 107 -18.53 -4.16 5.61
CA ILE A 107 -18.53 -5.54 6.15
C ILE A 107 -17.84 -6.50 5.18
N VAL A 108 -18.18 -6.44 3.89
CA VAL A 108 -17.55 -7.26 2.84
C VAL A 108 -16.08 -6.89 2.65
N GLY A 109 -15.74 -5.60 2.70
CA GLY A 109 -14.35 -5.12 2.64
C GLY A 109 -13.49 -5.72 3.74
N ALA A 110 -13.97 -5.72 4.99
CA ALA A 110 -13.27 -6.36 6.10
C ALA A 110 -13.17 -7.88 5.93
N TYR A 111 -14.25 -8.53 5.48
CA TYR A 111 -14.27 -9.98 5.22
C TYR A 111 -13.20 -10.40 4.20
N HIS A 112 -13.02 -9.64 3.11
CA HIS A 112 -12.04 -9.96 2.07
C HIS A 112 -10.59 -9.64 2.47
N THR A 113 -10.38 -8.61 3.29
CA THR A 113 -9.05 -8.26 3.82
C THR A 113 -8.57 -9.26 4.85
N ALA A 114 -9.45 -9.75 5.72
CA ALA A 114 -9.13 -10.72 6.76
C ALA A 114 -8.80 -12.12 6.21
N GLY A 115 -8.06 -12.92 7.00
CA GLY A 115 -7.66 -14.28 6.64
C GLY A 115 -6.59 -14.39 5.54
N GLN A 116 -6.02 -13.26 5.11
CA GLN A 116 -4.98 -13.18 4.07
C GLN A 116 -3.55 -13.19 4.64
N ASN A 117 -3.39 -13.18 5.97
CA ASN A 117 -2.12 -12.99 6.66
C ASN A 117 -1.26 -14.25 6.83
N GLN A 118 -1.61 -15.37 6.18
CA GLN A 118 -1.03 -16.70 6.46
C GLN A 118 0.50 -16.76 6.28
N ARG A 119 1.02 -15.94 5.37
CA ARG A 119 2.46 -15.82 5.08
C ARG A 119 3.08 -14.55 5.66
N SER A 120 2.29 -13.67 6.25
CA SER A 120 2.75 -12.38 6.74
C SER A 120 3.75 -12.52 7.88
N GLY A 121 4.81 -11.73 7.83
CA GLY A 121 5.76 -11.56 8.92
C GLY A 121 5.10 -10.95 10.16
N LYS A 122 5.76 -11.15 11.31
CA LYS A 122 5.27 -10.67 12.61
C LYS A 122 5.32 -9.15 12.75
N GLN A 123 6.23 -8.48 12.05
CA GLN A 123 6.40 -7.04 12.10
C GLN A 123 6.31 -6.46 10.68
N PRO A 124 5.71 -5.28 10.52
CA PRO A 124 5.70 -4.59 9.24
C PRO A 124 7.08 -4.01 8.92
N PHE A 125 7.45 -4.04 7.65
CA PHE A 125 8.58 -3.28 7.13
C PHE A 125 8.28 -1.77 7.12
N PRO A 126 9.32 -0.91 7.19
CA PRO A 126 10.69 -1.28 7.49
C PRO A 126 10.84 -1.71 8.96
N LEU A 127 11.58 -2.80 9.20
CA LEU A 127 12.01 -3.17 10.56
C LEU A 127 12.99 -2.13 11.12
N PRO A 128 13.15 -2.02 12.46
CA PRO A 128 14.05 -1.03 13.08
C PRO A 128 15.48 -1.05 12.54
N GLU A 129 16.02 -2.23 12.24
CA GLU A 129 17.36 -2.38 11.66
C GLU A 129 17.49 -1.76 10.26
N HIS A 130 16.44 -1.79 9.45
CA HIS A 130 16.44 -1.14 8.13
C HIS A 130 16.40 0.38 8.26
N VAL A 131 15.66 0.88 9.25
CA VAL A 131 15.60 2.32 9.55
C VAL A 131 16.97 2.82 10.01
N GLU A 132 17.65 2.07 10.89
CA GLU A 132 18.98 2.46 11.36
C GLU A 132 20.02 2.48 10.21
N GLN A 133 19.93 1.56 9.24
CA GLN A 133 20.82 1.53 8.06
C GLN A 133 20.71 2.76 7.16
N VAL A 134 19.61 3.50 7.21
CA VAL A 134 19.37 4.69 6.37
C VAL A 134 19.34 5.98 7.16
N ARG A 135 19.54 5.92 8.48
CA ARG A 135 19.38 7.06 9.40
C ARG A 135 20.36 8.21 9.11
N SER A 136 21.53 7.90 8.58
CA SER A 136 22.57 8.88 8.24
C SER A 136 22.34 9.59 6.90
N VAL A 137 21.35 9.17 6.10
CA VAL A 137 21.04 9.80 4.82
C VAL A 137 20.44 11.20 5.06
N GLY A 138 21.04 12.21 4.46
CA GLY A 138 20.59 13.60 4.57
C GLY A 138 19.19 13.79 3.98
N LYS A 139 18.38 14.67 4.57
CA LYS A 139 17.01 14.95 4.10
C LYS A 139 16.95 15.32 2.62
N GLU A 140 17.94 16.08 2.15
CA GLU A 140 18.07 16.54 0.77
C GLU A 140 18.37 15.38 -0.21
N ASP A 141 19.01 14.30 0.27
CA ASP A 141 19.46 13.17 -0.55
C ASP A 141 18.45 12.02 -0.61
N LEU A 142 17.44 12.02 0.29
CA LEU A 142 16.52 10.90 0.46
C LEU A 142 15.79 10.52 -0.84
N LEU A 143 15.32 11.48 -1.64
CA LEU A 143 14.62 11.17 -2.90
C LEU A 143 15.56 10.53 -3.94
N ALA A 144 16.81 10.99 -4.02
CA ALA A 144 17.81 10.40 -4.91
C ALA A 144 18.17 8.97 -4.47
N GLU A 145 18.32 8.75 -3.16
CA GLU A 145 18.58 7.43 -2.60
C GLU A 145 17.39 6.47 -2.78
N ILE A 146 16.14 6.96 -2.67
CA ILE A 146 14.94 6.15 -2.96
C ILE A 146 14.94 5.72 -4.42
N GLU A 147 15.22 6.64 -5.35
CA GLU A 147 15.35 6.32 -6.77
C GLU A 147 16.44 5.27 -7.02
N GLY A 148 17.61 5.44 -6.40
CA GLY A 148 18.72 4.49 -6.48
C GLY A 148 18.34 3.11 -5.97
N ALA A 149 17.67 3.01 -4.82
CA ALA A 149 17.20 1.75 -4.25
C ALA A 149 16.18 1.05 -5.15
N ILE A 150 15.23 1.79 -5.74
CA ILE A 150 14.27 1.25 -6.72
C ILE A 150 15.00 0.67 -7.91
N ARG A 151 15.95 1.42 -8.50
CA ARG A 151 16.71 0.96 -9.66
C ARG A 151 17.61 -0.25 -9.37
N ALA A 152 18.09 -0.36 -8.14
CA ALA A 152 18.83 -1.51 -7.64
C ALA A 152 17.95 -2.71 -7.23
N LYS A 153 16.61 -2.57 -7.31
CA LYS A 153 15.62 -3.54 -6.83
C LYS A 153 15.73 -3.86 -5.34
N ASP A 154 16.28 -2.93 -4.55
CA ASP A 154 16.42 -3.07 -3.10
C ASP A 154 15.13 -2.62 -2.41
N GLN A 155 14.18 -3.56 -2.32
CA GLN A 155 12.85 -3.35 -1.76
C GLN A 155 12.88 -2.86 -0.32
N LEU A 156 13.78 -3.40 0.50
CA LEU A 156 13.85 -3.09 1.93
C LEU A 156 14.44 -1.71 2.16
N ARG A 157 15.50 -1.35 1.42
CA ARG A 157 16.08 0.00 1.47
C ARG A 157 15.13 1.05 0.92
N ALA A 158 14.43 0.79 -0.19
CA ALA A 158 13.44 1.70 -0.75
C ALA A 158 12.30 1.99 0.26
N CYS A 159 11.80 0.94 0.93
CA CYS A 159 10.81 1.06 2.00
C CYS A 159 11.31 1.92 3.18
N ALA A 160 12.52 1.64 3.67
CA ALA A 160 13.13 2.34 4.79
C ALA A 160 13.43 3.81 4.50
N LEU A 161 13.97 4.12 3.32
CA LEU A 161 14.24 5.49 2.91
C LEU A 161 12.95 6.30 2.77
N MET A 162 11.88 5.72 2.20
CA MET A 162 10.58 6.39 2.09
C MET A 162 9.94 6.63 3.46
N HIS A 163 10.09 5.67 4.39
CA HIS A 163 9.69 5.87 5.78
C HIS A 163 10.44 7.05 6.42
N GLN A 164 11.77 7.09 6.26
CA GLN A 164 12.62 8.17 6.78
C GLN A 164 12.29 9.53 6.16
N TYR A 165 11.95 9.57 4.86
CA TYR A 165 11.49 10.77 4.18
C TYR A 165 10.21 11.33 4.80
N GLY A 166 9.24 10.45 5.09
CA GLY A 166 8.03 10.83 5.80
C GLY A 166 8.27 11.30 7.24
N ALA A 167 9.12 10.59 7.98
CA ALA A 167 9.49 10.93 9.36
C ALA A 167 10.25 12.27 9.46
N SER A 168 10.94 12.67 8.38
CA SER A 168 11.67 13.94 8.27
C SER A 168 10.81 15.09 7.76
N ASP A 169 9.49 14.94 7.72
CA ASP A 169 8.52 15.90 7.17
C ASP A 169 8.87 16.30 5.72
N GLY A 170 9.13 15.28 4.90
CA GLY A 170 9.32 15.45 3.46
C GLY A 170 8.00 15.81 2.76
N PRO A 171 8.00 16.74 1.78
CA PRO A 171 6.79 17.05 1.03
C PRO A 171 6.32 15.82 0.23
N ALA A 172 5.04 15.46 0.34
CA ALA A 172 4.51 14.26 -0.31
C ALA A 172 4.58 14.32 -1.85
N ARG A 173 4.39 15.51 -2.45
CA ARG A 173 4.28 15.65 -3.90
C ARG A 173 5.53 15.17 -4.66
N PRO A 174 6.76 15.59 -4.31
CA PRO A 174 7.97 15.03 -4.92
C PRO A 174 8.12 13.51 -4.81
N ALA A 175 7.70 12.90 -3.69
CA ALA A 175 7.71 11.45 -3.55
C ALA A 175 6.74 10.76 -4.51
N PHE A 176 5.53 11.31 -4.65
CA PHE A 176 4.56 10.83 -5.64
C PHE A 176 5.06 11.01 -7.08
N ASP A 177 5.63 12.17 -7.41
CA ASP A 177 6.17 12.43 -8.76
C ASP A 177 7.31 11.46 -9.10
N LEU A 178 8.17 11.13 -8.14
CA LEU A 178 9.19 10.10 -8.28
C LEU A 178 8.58 8.73 -8.60
N LEU A 179 7.63 8.27 -7.78
CA LEU A 179 7.04 6.93 -7.89
C LEU A 179 6.14 6.78 -9.13
N LEU A 180 5.48 7.85 -9.57
CA LEU A 180 4.64 7.87 -10.77
C LEU A 180 5.43 7.50 -12.03
N ARG A 181 6.71 7.93 -12.11
CA ARG A 181 7.58 7.60 -13.24
C ARG A 181 7.70 6.09 -13.42
N PHE A 182 7.92 5.37 -12.32
CA PHE A 182 8.03 3.91 -12.34
C PHE A 182 6.68 3.23 -12.51
N ALA A 183 5.62 3.75 -11.88
CA ALA A 183 4.27 3.18 -11.97
C ALA A 183 3.72 3.12 -13.41
N THR A 184 4.22 3.97 -14.30
CA THR A 184 3.81 4.05 -15.72
C THR A 184 4.86 3.48 -16.68
N SER A 185 6.13 3.35 -16.26
CA SER A 185 7.21 2.82 -17.11
C SER A 185 7.51 1.34 -16.89
N GLU A 186 7.19 0.81 -15.71
CA GLU A 186 7.45 -0.55 -15.27
C GLU A 186 6.15 -1.35 -15.07
N ASP A 187 6.25 -2.67 -15.10
CA ASP A 187 5.16 -3.65 -15.03
C ASP A 187 3.93 -3.33 -15.91
N GLY A 188 4.02 -3.72 -17.19
CA GLY A 188 2.97 -3.48 -18.19
C GLY A 188 1.63 -4.19 -17.95
N ALA A 189 1.47 -4.96 -16.87
CA ALA A 189 0.22 -5.60 -16.48
C ALA A 189 -0.73 -4.67 -15.68
N LEU A 190 -0.45 -3.37 -15.62
CA LEU A 190 -1.21 -2.33 -14.92
C LEU A 190 -1.25 -2.46 -13.39
N HIS A 191 -0.53 -3.39 -12.77
CA HIS A 191 -0.54 -3.49 -11.31
C HIS A 191 0.14 -2.28 -10.66
N ALA A 192 1.27 -1.83 -11.21
CA ALA A 192 2.00 -0.67 -10.71
C ALA A 192 1.16 0.62 -10.75
N GLU A 193 0.51 0.91 -11.89
CA GLU A 193 -0.35 2.09 -12.05
C GLU A 193 -1.56 2.05 -11.10
N LYS A 194 -2.25 0.90 -11.04
CA LYS A 194 -3.39 0.71 -10.15
C LYS A 194 -3.00 0.90 -8.69
N TYR A 195 -1.91 0.26 -8.24
CA TYR A 195 -1.48 0.36 -6.85
C TYR A 195 -0.97 1.75 -6.49
N TYR A 196 -0.26 2.42 -7.41
CA TYR A 196 0.08 3.84 -7.29
C TYR A 196 -1.18 4.69 -7.06
N ARG A 197 -2.25 4.42 -7.81
CA ARG A 197 -3.48 5.20 -7.69
C ARG A 197 -4.21 4.93 -6.38
N THR A 198 -4.27 3.67 -5.95
CA THR A 198 -4.78 3.26 -4.63
C THR A 198 -4.01 3.95 -3.52
N VAL A 199 -2.67 3.90 -3.51
CA VAL A 199 -1.84 4.57 -2.50
C VAL A 199 -2.01 6.09 -2.54
N SER A 200 -2.14 6.68 -3.73
CA SER A 200 -2.40 8.11 -3.87
C SER A 200 -3.70 8.53 -3.19
N GLU A 201 -4.78 7.78 -3.36
CA GLU A 201 -6.06 8.08 -2.69
C GLU A 201 -5.99 7.82 -1.19
N GLU A 202 -5.50 6.64 -0.78
CA GLU A 202 -5.43 6.27 0.62
C GLU A 202 -4.53 7.24 1.40
N PHE A 203 -3.40 7.68 0.85
CA PHE A 203 -2.54 8.68 1.51
C PHE A 203 -3.28 9.98 1.87
N HIS A 204 -4.14 10.49 0.97
CA HIS A 204 -4.88 11.72 1.20
C HIS A 204 -6.09 11.56 2.12
N HIS A 205 -6.59 10.32 2.26
CA HIS A 205 -7.74 9.98 3.08
C HIS A 205 -7.41 9.20 4.36
N THR A 206 -6.13 8.98 4.62
CA THR A 206 -5.59 8.41 5.85
C THR A 206 -5.03 9.54 6.71
N ARG A 207 -5.26 9.43 8.01
CA ARG A 207 -4.80 10.39 9.01
C ARG A 207 -3.27 10.52 9.02
N PRO A 208 -2.73 11.69 9.44
CA PRO A 208 -1.29 11.96 9.38
C PRO A 208 -0.42 10.91 10.08
N ALA A 209 -0.91 10.31 11.18
CA ALA A 209 -0.19 9.29 11.93
C ALA A 209 0.15 8.02 11.12
N PHE A 210 -0.64 7.71 10.09
CA PHE A 210 -0.52 6.43 9.37
C PHE A 210 -0.25 6.57 7.86
N ARG A 211 -0.55 7.73 7.26
CA ARG A 211 -0.52 7.90 5.78
C ARG A 211 0.83 7.54 5.14
N TRP A 212 1.95 7.76 5.83
CA TRP A 212 3.28 7.43 5.30
C TRP A 212 3.53 5.93 5.14
N ARG A 213 2.77 5.07 5.83
CA ARG A 213 2.80 3.61 5.61
C ARG A 213 2.38 3.24 4.18
N GLN A 214 1.50 4.05 3.56
CA GLN A 214 1.07 3.86 2.18
C GLN A 214 2.23 4.09 1.20
N LEU A 215 2.98 5.19 1.37
CA LEU A 215 4.13 5.50 0.52
C LEU A 215 5.30 4.53 0.74
N SER A 216 5.57 4.12 1.99
CA SER A 216 6.57 3.09 2.27
C SER A 216 6.27 1.76 1.56
N ALA A 217 5.00 1.33 1.60
CA ALA A 217 4.56 0.14 0.87
C ALA A 217 4.68 0.30 -0.65
N LEU A 218 4.28 1.46 -1.20
CA LEU A 218 4.43 1.74 -2.63
C LEU A 218 5.88 1.72 -3.09
N ALA A 219 6.79 2.37 -2.35
CA ALA A 219 8.22 2.37 -2.68
C ALA A 219 8.80 0.94 -2.69
N ARG A 220 8.37 0.10 -1.74
CA ARG A 220 8.75 -1.31 -1.68
C ARG A 220 8.29 -2.10 -2.91
N VAL A 221 7.01 -1.97 -3.27
CA VAL A 221 6.42 -2.65 -4.44
C VAL A 221 7.06 -2.16 -5.72
N THR A 222 7.24 -0.84 -5.87
CA THR A 222 7.89 -0.20 -7.02
C THR A 222 9.30 -0.75 -7.25
N ALA A 223 10.11 -0.89 -6.18
CA ALA A 223 11.43 -1.50 -6.27
C ALA A 223 11.38 -2.97 -6.69
N SER A 224 10.33 -3.70 -6.31
CA SER A 224 10.14 -5.09 -6.73
C SER A 224 9.76 -5.22 -8.20
N GLU A 225 9.08 -4.23 -8.78
CA GLU A 225 8.57 -4.25 -10.15
C GLU A 225 9.59 -3.70 -11.16
N TYR A 226 10.59 -2.96 -10.69
CA TYR A 226 11.57 -2.32 -11.55
C TYR A 226 12.33 -3.31 -12.45
N GLY A 227 12.58 -2.88 -13.69
CA GLY A 227 13.29 -3.66 -14.70
C GLY A 227 12.38 -4.59 -15.48
N GLN A 228 11.07 -4.33 -15.47
CA GLN A 228 10.06 -4.98 -16.30
C GLN A 228 9.34 -3.92 -17.13
N PRO A 229 9.93 -3.41 -18.23
CA PRO A 229 9.36 -2.30 -18.98
C PRO A 229 7.93 -2.57 -19.45
N ALA A 230 7.02 -1.63 -19.21
CA ALA A 230 5.65 -1.69 -19.73
C ALA A 230 5.67 -1.56 -21.27
N PRO A 231 5.19 -2.55 -22.06
CA PRO A 231 5.24 -2.46 -23.51
C PRO A 231 4.46 -1.25 -24.06
N GLY A 232 3.35 -0.90 -23.41
CA GLY A 232 2.48 0.22 -23.79
C GLY A 232 3.18 1.58 -23.76
N ILE A 233 4.17 1.81 -22.89
CA ILE A 233 4.89 3.11 -22.87
C ILE A 233 5.72 3.30 -24.13
N THR A 234 6.34 2.24 -24.63
CA THR A 234 7.17 2.29 -25.84
C THR A 234 6.30 2.58 -27.06
N GLU A 235 5.15 1.90 -27.15
CA GLU A 235 4.16 2.15 -28.20
C GLU A 235 3.61 3.58 -28.14
N ALA A 236 3.20 4.03 -26.95
CA ALA A 236 2.68 5.38 -26.76
C ALA A 236 3.69 6.47 -27.13
N CYS A 237 4.95 6.35 -26.69
CA CYS A 237 6.02 7.27 -27.09
C CYS A 237 6.23 7.29 -28.62
N GLY A 238 6.18 6.12 -29.27
CA GLY A 238 6.27 5.99 -30.72
C GLY A 238 5.13 6.72 -31.45
N LEU A 239 3.88 6.54 -30.99
CA LEU A 239 2.70 7.21 -31.55
C LEU A 239 2.73 8.73 -31.34
N LEU A 240 3.19 9.18 -30.17
CA LEU A 240 3.28 10.59 -29.81
C LEU A 240 4.53 11.29 -30.38
N LYS A 241 5.46 10.54 -31.00
CA LYS A 241 6.75 11.04 -31.51
C LYS A 241 7.60 11.73 -30.45
N ILE A 242 7.62 11.17 -29.24
CA ILE A 242 8.44 11.65 -28.12
C ILE A 242 9.46 10.59 -27.71
N ALA A 243 10.59 11.02 -27.14
CA ALA A 243 11.56 10.10 -26.57
C ALA A 243 11.03 9.53 -25.25
N ARG A 244 11.37 8.27 -24.97
CA ARG A 244 11.17 7.67 -23.65
C ARG A 244 12.17 8.32 -22.67
N VAL A 245 11.66 8.82 -21.55
CA VAL A 245 12.44 9.39 -20.44
C VAL A 245 12.80 8.29 -19.46
#